data_AF-A0A849QN11-F1
#
_entry.id   AF-A0A849QN11-F1
#
_cell.length_a   1.000
_cell.length_b   1.000
_cell.length_c   1.000
_cell.angle_alpha   90.00
_cell.angle_beta   90.00
_cell.angle_gamma   90.00
#
_symmetry.space_group_name_H-M   'P 1'
#
loop_
_entity.id
_entity.type
_entity.pdbx_description
1 polymer ?
#
loop_
_entity_poly.entity_id
_entity_poly.type
_entity_poly.pdbx_seq_one_letter_code
_entity_poly.pdbx_strand_id
1 'polypeptide(L)' 'MKGKVGKYSLIASVVSSVALSVVSVLLAVLKNSGMVEPLYTQVDIAAGAVFVFILSMIISASIWPNIVEKRLKRIV' A
#
# COMPACT_ATOMS: atom_id res chain seq x y z
N MET A 1 13.86 20.54 -9.99
CA MET A 1 13.65 19.80 -8.72
C MET A 1 12.22 19.25 -8.56
N LYS A 2 11.15 20.01 -8.78
CA LYS A 2 9.74 19.55 -8.62
C LYS A 2 9.35 18.29 -9.40
N GLY A 3 9.76 18.15 -10.66
CA GLY A 3 9.39 16.99 -11.49
C GLY A 3 10.01 15.65 -11.03
N LYS A 4 11.19 15.67 -10.39
CA LYS A 4 11.81 14.45 -9.84
C LYS A 4 11.11 14.02 -8.54
N VAL A 5 10.81 14.97 -7.65
CA VAL A 5 10.10 14.71 -6.38
C VAL A 5 8.72 14.10 -6.64
N GLY A 6 7.97 14.63 -7.61
CA GLY A 6 6.65 14.08 -7.98
C GLY A 6 6.71 12.63 -8.46
N LYS A 7 7.63 12.31 -9.39
CA LYS A 7 7.79 10.95 -9.91
C LYS A 7 8.19 9.95 -8.82
N TYR A 8 9.19 10.29 -8.00
CA TYR A 8 9.64 9.39 -6.93
C TYR A 8 8.58 9.18 -5.85
N SER A 9 7.83 10.23 -5.50
CA SER A 9 6.76 10.12 -4.49
C SER A 9 5.60 9.25 -4.98
N LEU A 10 5.25 9.35 -6.26
CA LEU A 10 4.20 8.54 -6.86
C LEU A 10 4.59 7.06 -6.90
N ILE A 11 5.81 6.75 -7.38
CA ILE A 11 6.31 5.37 -7.40
C ILE A 11 6.36 4.81 -5.98
N ALA A 12 6.92 5.56 -5.02
CA ALA A 12 7.01 5.11 -3.64
C ALA A 12 5.62 4.84 -3.04
N SER A 13 4.63 5.69 -3.36
CA SER A 13 3.25 5.51 -2.90
C SER A 13 2.57 4.29 -3.50
N VAL A 14 2.73 4.05 -4.80
CA VAL A 14 2.19 2.86 -5.45
C VAL A 14 2.82 1.60 -4.87
N VAL A 15 4.15 1.57 -4.75
CA VAL A 15 4.88 0.40 -4.23
C VAL A 15 4.47 0.10 -2.79
N SER A 16 4.41 1.11 -1.90
CA SER A 16 3.98 0.89 -0.51
C SER A 16 2.54 0.40 -0.41
N SER A 17 1.64 0.92 -1.26
CA SER A 17 0.22 0.56 -1.24
C SER A 17 -0.03 -0.85 -1.77
N VAL A 18 0.64 -1.23 -2.86
CA VAL A 18 0.60 -2.61 -3.38
C VAL A 18 1.17 -3.58 -2.35
N ALA A 19 2.30 -3.26 -1.72
CA ALA A 19 2.89 -4.12 -0.69
C ALA A 19 1.93 -4.38 0.47
N LEU A 20 1.26 -3.33 0.98
CA LEU A 20 0.27 -3.47 2.06
C LEU A 20 -0.96 -4.28 1.64
N SER A 21 -1.45 -4.08 0.42
CA SER A 21 -2.58 -4.86 -0.12
C SER A 21 -2.23 -6.34 -0.25
N VAL A 22 -1.04 -6.67 -0.75
CA VAL A 22 -0.55 -8.07 -0.85
C VAL A 22 -0.43 -8.71 0.54
N VAL A 23 0.12 -7.99 1.52
CA VAL A 23 0.20 -8.47 2.91
C VAL A 23 -1.20 -8.76 3.47
N SER A 24 -2.18 -7.89 3.22
CA SER A 24 -3.58 -8.10 3.64
C SER A 24 -4.17 -9.37 3.03
N VAL A 25 -3.95 -9.60 1.73
CA VAL A 25 -4.45 -10.82 1.05
C VAL A 25 -3.80 -12.06 1.63
N LEU A 26 -2.48 -12.04 1.83
CA LEU A 26 -1.75 -13.17 2.42
C LEU A 26 -2.28 -13.51 3.81
N LEU A 27 -2.48 -12.50 4.66
CA LEU A 27 -3.04 -12.69 6.01
C LEU A 27 -4.45 -13.30 5.95
N ALA A 28 -5.31 -12.83 5.04
CA ALA A 28 -6.67 -13.34 4.90
C ALA A 28 -6.69 -14.80 4.41
N VAL A 29 -5.84 -15.14 3.44
CA VAL A 29 -5.71 -16.52 2.94
C VAL A 29 -5.15 -17.43 4.03
N LEU A 30 -4.08 -17.04 4.72
CA LEU A 30 -3.51 -17.80 5.83
C LEU A 30 -4.54 -18.06 6.93
N LYS A 31 -5.37 -17.05 7.27
CA LYS A 31 -6.43 -17.19 8.25
C LYS A 31 -7.51 -18.19 7.81
N ASN A 32 -7.92 -18.14 6.55
CA ASN A 32 -8.91 -19.06 6.00
C ASN A 32 -8.40 -20.51 5.91
N SER A 33 -7.12 -20.71 5.55
CA SER A 33 -6.54 -22.06 5.45
C SER A 33 -6.42 -22.79 6.79
N GLY A 34 -6.43 -22.07 7.91
CA GLY A 34 -6.34 -22.65 9.25
C GLY A 34 -7.68 -23.06 9.86
N MET A 35 -8.80 -22.86 9.16
CA MET A 35 -10.15 -23.10 9.68
C MET A 35 -10.86 -24.21 8.90
N VAL A 36 -11.72 -24.97 9.59
CA VAL A 36 -12.55 -26.03 8.98
C VAL A 36 -13.61 -25.42 8.05
N GLU A 37 -14.11 -24.24 8.42
CA GLU A 37 -14.99 -23.42 7.59
C GLU A 37 -14.32 -22.08 7.27
N PRO A 38 -14.32 -21.62 6.01
CA PRO A 38 -13.69 -20.36 5.63
C PRO A 38 -14.41 -19.18 6.27
N LEU A 39 -13.65 -18.34 6.99
CA LEU A 39 -14.20 -17.17 7.68
C LEU A 39 -14.54 -16.02 6.71
N TYR A 40 -13.73 -15.86 5.66
CA TYR A 40 -13.91 -14.83 4.64
C TYR A 40 -14.24 -15.45 3.30
N THR A 41 -15.23 -14.91 2.59
CA THR A 41 -15.47 -15.29 1.19
C THR A 41 -14.41 -14.69 0.27
N GLN A 42 -14.29 -15.19 -0.95
CA GLN A 42 -13.40 -14.59 -1.96
C GLN A 42 -13.73 -13.12 -2.23
N VAL A 43 -15.02 -12.76 -2.18
CA VAL A 43 -15.49 -11.39 -2.37
C VAL A 43 -15.00 -10.50 -1.22
N ASP A 44 -15.05 -10.98 0.02
CA ASP A 44 -14.57 -10.23 1.19
C ASP A 44 -13.07 -9.96 1.12
N ILE A 45 -12.28 -10.97 0.71
CA ILE A 45 -10.83 -10.84 0.55
C ILE A 45 -10.49 -9.85 -0.56
N ALA A 46 -11.16 -9.93 -1.71
CA ALA A 46 -10.94 -9.03 -2.83
C ALA A 46 -11.35 -7.59 -2.51
N ALA A 47 -12.54 -7.39 -1.93
CA ALA A 47 -13.02 -6.08 -1.51
C ALA A 47 -12.11 -5.45 -0.44
N GLY A 48 -11.68 -6.24 0.55
CA GLY A 48 -10.72 -5.82 1.56
C GLY A 48 -9.37 -5.40 0.97
N ALA A 49 -8.85 -6.15 -0.02
CA ALA A 49 -7.59 -5.82 -0.68
C ALA A 49 -7.65 -4.49 -1.45
N VAL A 50 -8.76 -4.24 -2.16
CA VAL A 50 -9.02 -2.97 -2.87
C VAL A 50 -9.14 -1.82 -1.88
N PHE A 51 -9.88 -2.03 -0.78
CA PHE A 51 -10.04 -1.03 0.27
C PHE A 51 -8.69 -0.64 0.92
N VAL A 52 -7.88 -1.63 1.29
CA VAL A 52 -6.54 -1.42 1.85
C VAL A 52 -5.63 -0.70 0.84
N PHE A 53 -5.70 -1.08 -0.44
CA PHE A 53 -4.94 -0.40 -1.49
C PHE A 53 -5.32 1.08 -1.61
N ILE A 54 -6.60 1.42 -1.65
CA ILE A 54 -7.06 2.81 -1.77
C ILE A 54 -6.66 3.63 -0.53
N LEU A 55 -6.93 3.11 0.68
CA LEU A 55 -6.55 3.80 1.92
C LEU A 55 -5.05 4.03 2.00
N SER A 56 -4.25 3.00 1.72
CA SER A 56 -2.79 3.13 1.73
C SER A 56 -2.29 4.09 0.66
N MET A 57 -2.94 4.16 -0.51
CA MET A 57 -2.57 5.10 -1.57
C MET A 57 -2.81 6.56 -1.16
N ILE A 58 -3.94 6.86 -0.52
CA ILE A 58 -4.27 8.20 0.01
C ILE A 58 -3.25 8.61 1.08
N ILE A 59 -2.97 7.73 2.04
CA ILE A 59 -2.01 7.98 3.12
C ILE A 59 -0.60 8.15 2.55
N SER A 60 -0.17 7.25 1.67
CA SER A 60 1.16 7.27 1.06
C SER A 60 1.38 8.52 0.21
N ALA A 61 0.38 8.93 -0.59
CA ALA A 61 0.44 10.16 -1.37
C ALA A 61 0.56 11.42 -0.51
N SER A 62 0.08 11.38 0.73
CA SER A 62 0.24 12.47 1.71
C SER A 62 1.64 12.48 2.36
N ILE A 63 2.19 11.30 2.67
CA ILE A 63 3.44 11.17 3.45
C ILE A 63 4.69 11.26 2.56
N TRP A 64 4.72 10.54 1.43
CA TRP A 64 5.93 10.40 0.60
C TRP A 64 6.50 11.71 0.05
N PRO A 65 5.70 12.71 -0.40
CA PRO A 65 6.25 13.96 -0.90
C PRO A 65 7.16 14.66 0.11
N ASN A 66 6.77 14.70 1.38
CA ASN A 66 7.53 15.34 2.44
C ASN A 66 8.83 14.56 2.75
N ILE A 67 8.77 13.22 2.74
CA ILE A 67 9.95 12.37 2.96
C ILE A 67 10.94 12.52 1.80
N VAL A 68 10.46 12.42 0.55
CA VAL A 68 11.29 12.52 -0.66
C VAL A 68 11.93 13.90 -0.77
N GLU A 69 11.18 14.97 -0.50
CA GLU A 69 11.72 16.33 -0.52
C GLU A 69 12.84 16.53 0.51
N LYS A 70 12.63 16.09 1.77
CA LYS A 70 13.65 16.15 2.82
C LYS A 70 14.90 15.34 2.47
N ARG A 71 14.73 14.18 1.82
CA ARG A 71 15.84 13.31 1.41
C ARG A 71 16.64 13.93 0.26
N LEU A 72 15.98 14.50 -0.75
CA LEU A 72 16.68 15.19 -1.85
C LEU A 72 17.45 16.42 -1.36
N LYS A 73 16.86 17.23 -0.47
CA LYS A 73 17.53 18.42 0.11
C LYS A 73 18.72 18.10 1.02
N ARG A 74 18.83 16.86 1.51
CA ARG A 74 19.96 16.42 2.33
C ARG A 74 21.13 15.91 1.49
N ILE A 75 20.87 15.47 0.25
CA ILE A 75 21.85 14.85 -0.63
C ILE A 75 22.51 15.89 -1.56
N VAL A 76 21.82 17.01 -1.83
CA VAL A 76 22.33 18.18 -2.57
C VAL A 76 22.79 19.24 -1.59
#